data_AF-A0A8C5ZAE7-F1
#
_entry.id   AF-A0A8C5ZAE7-F1
#
_cell.length_a   1.000
_cell.length_b   1.000
_cell.length_c   1.000
_cell.angle_alpha   90.00
_cell.angle_beta   90.00
_cell.angle_gamma   90.00
#
_symmetry.space_group_name_H-M   'P 1'
#
loop_
_entity.id
_entity.type
_entity.pdbx_description
1 polymer ?
#
loop_
_entity_poly.entity_id
_entity_poly.type
_entity_poly.pdbx_seq_one_letter_code
_entity_poly.pdbx_strand_id
1 'polypeptide(L)'
;MSGARSTTAGAVPSAATTSTTSTTSNSKDSDSNESLYPLALLMDELKHDDIANRVEAMKKLDTIALALGPERTRNELIPFLTEENSGRDYG
;
A
#
# COMPACT_ATOMS: atom_id res chain seq x y z
N MET A 1 -36.20 27.62 -64.18
CA MET A 1 -35.85 29.05 -64.06
C MET A 1 -36.47 29.57 -62.77
N SER A 2 -35.73 30.40 -62.01
CA SER A 2 -36.11 31.04 -60.73
C SER A 2 -36.30 30.09 -59.53
N GLY A 3 -35.60 30.20 -58.39
CA GLY A 3 -34.81 31.29 -57.82
C GLY A 3 -35.52 31.83 -56.58
N ALA A 4 -34.99 31.61 -55.37
CA ALA A 4 -35.02 32.53 -54.23
C ALA A 4 -34.42 31.96 -52.93
N ARG A 5 -33.41 32.70 -52.42
CA ARG A 5 -33.19 33.12 -51.01
C ARG A 5 -32.80 32.05 -49.98
N SER A 6 -31.54 32.02 -49.52
CA SER A 6 -30.89 32.92 -48.54
C SER A 6 -31.54 32.88 -47.16
N THR A 7 -30.97 32.06 -46.28
CA THR A 7 -31.08 32.18 -44.82
C THR A 7 -29.70 31.94 -44.23
N THR A 8 -29.08 33.02 -43.76
CA THR A 8 -27.92 33.03 -42.87
C THR A 8 -28.24 32.24 -41.61
N ALA A 9 -27.51 31.17 -41.36
CA ALA A 9 -27.44 30.52 -40.05
C ALA A 9 -26.00 30.66 -39.54
N GLY A 10 -25.75 31.75 -38.82
CA GLY A 10 -24.61 31.84 -37.92
C GLY A 10 -24.93 31.02 -36.68
N ALA A 11 -24.12 29.99 -36.42
CA ALA A 11 -24.03 29.36 -35.11
C ALA A 11 -22.55 29.06 -34.85
N VAL A 12 -22.02 29.83 -33.91
CA VAL A 12 -20.66 29.77 -33.38
C VAL A 12 -20.31 28.38 -32.81
N PRO A 13 -19.05 27.92 -32.93
CA PRO A 13 -18.54 26.75 -32.23
C PRO A 13 -17.94 27.18 -30.90
N SER A 14 -18.28 26.54 -29.78
CA SER A 14 -17.33 26.51 -28.65
C SER A 14 -17.66 25.43 -27.64
N ALA A 15 -16.59 24.77 -27.21
CA ALA A 15 -16.54 23.70 -26.26
C ALA A 15 -17.09 24.10 -24.88
N ALA A 16 -17.83 23.19 -24.27
CA ALA A 16 -17.97 23.12 -22.83
C ALA A 16 -18.03 21.65 -22.41
N THR A 17 -16.84 21.11 -22.15
CA THR A 17 -16.60 20.11 -21.13
C THR A 17 -17.39 20.47 -19.87
N THR A 18 -18.30 19.62 -19.41
CA THR A 18 -18.63 19.57 -17.98
C THR A 18 -19.04 18.14 -17.62
N SER A 19 -18.01 17.38 -17.27
CA SER A 19 -17.98 16.36 -16.23
C SER A 19 -19.20 16.44 -15.29
N THR A 20 -20.07 15.45 -15.32
CA THR A 20 -21.12 15.28 -14.31
C THR A 20 -21.14 13.82 -13.86
N THR A 21 -20.26 13.58 -12.88
CA THR A 21 -20.57 12.84 -11.64
C THR A 21 -21.44 11.58 -11.77
N SER A 22 -20.81 10.46 -12.13
CA SER A 22 -21.07 9.18 -11.48
C SER A 22 -20.19 9.13 -10.22
N THR A 23 -20.73 9.54 -9.06
CA THR A 23 -21.18 8.61 -8.02
C THR A 23 -20.26 7.39 -7.89
N THR A 24 -19.42 7.38 -6.86
CA THR A 24 -19.39 6.30 -5.86
C THR A 24 -18.47 6.75 -4.73
N SER A 25 -19.09 6.95 -3.57
CA SER A 25 -18.45 7.06 -2.27
C SER A 25 -17.42 5.95 -2.07
N ASN A 26 -16.19 6.27 -1.71
CA ASN A 26 -15.42 5.38 -0.83
C ASN A 26 -14.41 6.18 -0.01
N SER A 27 -14.85 6.60 1.17
CA SER A 27 -13.98 7.03 2.26
C SER A 27 -13.60 5.78 3.05
N LYS A 28 -12.39 5.25 2.84
CA LYS A 28 -11.56 4.38 3.72
C LYS A 28 -10.81 3.35 2.87
N ASP A 29 -9.62 3.72 2.41
CA ASP A 29 -8.60 2.77 1.99
C ASP A 29 -7.24 3.35 2.42
N SER A 30 -7.02 3.46 3.73
CA SER A 30 -5.71 3.81 4.30
C SER A 30 -5.14 2.71 5.20
N ASP A 31 -5.90 1.66 5.51
CA ASP A 31 -5.46 0.58 6.42
C ASP A 31 -4.55 -0.48 5.74
N SER A 32 -4.48 -0.51 4.41
CA SER A 32 -3.69 -1.53 3.69
C SER A 32 -2.20 -1.18 3.57
N ASN A 33 -1.81 0.09 3.70
CA ASN A 33 -0.40 0.51 3.65
C ASN A 33 0.28 0.42 5.03
N GLU A 34 -0.47 0.58 6.12
CA GLU A 34 0.00 0.32 7.49
C GLU A 34 0.44 -1.15 7.66
N SER A 35 -0.08 -2.05 6.82
CA SER A 35 0.19 -3.50 6.85
C SER A 35 1.51 -3.91 6.17
N LEU A 36 2.12 -3.02 5.37
CA LEU A 36 3.37 -3.29 4.65
C LEU A 36 4.63 -2.91 5.45
N TYR A 37 4.53 -1.93 6.35
CA TYR A 37 5.58 -1.51 7.27
C TYR A 37 5.80 -2.32 8.57
N PRO A 38 4.87 -3.15 9.10
CA PRO A 38 5.04 -3.78 10.41
C PRO A 38 6.21 -4.75 10.42
N LEU A 39 6.43 -5.49 9.33
CA LEU A 39 7.54 -6.43 9.24
C LEU A 39 8.89 -5.71 9.26
N ALA A 40 9.04 -4.63 8.49
CA ALA A 40 10.28 -3.85 8.44
C ALA A 40 10.57 -3.19 9.81
N LEU A 41 9.55 -2.60 10.44
CA LEU A 41 9.67 -2.02 11.77
C LEU A 41 10.05 -3.08 12.81
N LEU A 42 9.43 -4.25 12.76
CA LEU A 42 9.75 -5.37 13.65
C LEU A 42 11.20 -5.86 13.46
N MET A 43 11.65 -5.95 12.21
CA MET A 43 13.04 -6.30 11.90
C MET A 43 14.00 -5.26 12.48
N ASP A 44 13.71 -3.97 12.33
CA ASP A 44 14.51 -2.89 12.91
C ASP A 44 14.51 -2.93 14.45
N GLU A 45 13.36 -3.17 15.08
CA GLU A 45 13.24 -3.30 16.54
C GLU A 45 14.00 -4.54 17.07
N LEU A 46 14.03 -5.65 16.32
CA LEU A 46 14.76 -6.88 16.69
C LEU A 46 16.28 -6.75 16.58
N LYS A 47 16.76 -5.89 15.68
CA LYS A 47 18.18 -5.56 15.48
C LYS A 47 18.72 -4.53 16.48
N HIS A 48 17.87 -4.03 17.38
CA HIS A 48 18.26 -3.00 18.34
C HIS A 48 19.20 -3.57 19.42
N ASP A 49 20.16 -2.74 19.87
CA ASP A 49 21.14 -3.10 20.92
C ASP A 49 20.51 -3.22 22.32
N ASP A 50 19.29 -2.71 22.49
CA ASP A 50 18.60 -2.69 23.78
C ASP A 50 17.73 -3.94 23.91
N ILE A 51 17.94 -4.67 25.00
CA ILE A 51 17.20 -5.89 25.33
C ILE A 51 15.71 -5.59 25.49
N ALA A 52 15.33 -4.42 26.01
CA ALA A 52 13.94 -4.04 26.19
C ALA A 52 13.20 -3.96 24.84
N ASN A 53 13.80 -3.28 23.86
CA ASN A 53 13.27 -3.17 22.49
C ASN A 53 13.17 -4.54 21.82
N ARG A 54 14.19 -5.40 21.98
CA ARG A 54 14.18 -6.78 21.47
C ARG A 54 13.02 -7.60 22.02
N VAL A 55 12.77 -7.52 23.33
CA VAL A 55 11.66 -8.22 23.99
C VAL A 55 10.31 -7.67 23.53
N GLU A 56 10.20 -6.36 23.35
CA GLU A 56 8.99 -5.72 22.86
C GLU A 56 8.68 -6.14 21.41
N ALA A 57 9.70 -6.20 20.56
CA ALA A 57 9.60 -6.72 19.20
C ALA A 57 9.16 -8.20 19.19
N MET A 58 9.77 -9.06 20.01
CA MET A 58 9.38 -10.47 20.13
C MET A 58 7.89 -10.65 20.48
N LYS A 59 7.30 -9.77 21.29
CA LYS A 59 5.86 -9.80 21.60
C LYS A 59 4.98 -9.41 20.42
N LYS A 60 5.45 -8.50 19.56
CA LYS A 60 4.74 -8.06 18.35
C LYS A 60 4.87 -9.06 17.20
N LEU A 61 5.90 -9.91 17.25
CA LEU A 61 6.22 -10.91 16.23
C LEU A 61 5.04 -11.85 15.93
N ASP A 62 4.36 -12.35 16.96
CA ASP A 62 3.18 -13.23 16.79
C ASP A 62 2.03 -12.52 16.06
N THR A 63 1.72 -11.29 16.46
CA THR A 63 0.68 -10.45 15.84
C THR A 63 1.01 -10.16 14.37
N ILE A 64 2.27 -9.86 14.08
CA ILE A 64 2.74 -9.53 12.73
C ILE A 64 2.77 -10.80 11.86
N ALA A 65 3.19 -11.94 12.40
CA ALA A 65 3.15 -13.21 11.68
C ALA A 65 1.71 -13.61 11.31
N LEU A 66 0.75 -13.38 12.21
CA LEU A 66 -0.68 -13.60 11.93
C LEU A 66 -1.21 -12.65 10.85
N ALA A 67 -0.80 -11.38 10.87
CA ALA A 67 -1.25 -10.37 9.92
C ALA A 67 -0.66 -10.55 8.51
N LEU A 68 0.62 -10.96 8.40
CA LEU A 68 1.29 -11.20 7.13
C LEU A 68 0.91 -12.53 6.49
N GLY A 69 0.53 -13.52 7.30
CA GLY A 69 0.20 -14.85 6.84
C GLY A 69 1.42 -15.75 6.57
N PRO A 70 1.17 -17.06 6.40
CA PRO A 70 2.19 -18.10 6.48
C PRO A 70 3.24 -18.04 5.35
N GLU A 71 2.89 -17.55 4.17
CA GLU A 71 3.85 -17.42 3.06
C GLU A 71 4.96 -16.42 3.37
N ARG A 72 4.59 -15.18 3.74
CA ARG A 72 5.58 -14.12 4.00
C ARG A 72 6.38 -14.39 5.27
N THR A 73 5.76 -14.93 6.32
CA THR A 73 6.47 -15.35 7.52
C THR A 73 7.56 -16.39 7.18
N ARG A 74 7.27 -17.38 6.33
CA ARG A 74 8.27 -18.36 5.90
C ARG A 74 9.37 -17.79 5.02
N ASN A 75 9.02 -16.89 4.11
CA ASN A 75 9.96 -16.40 3.11
C ASN A 75 10.82 -15.23 3.61
N GLU A 76 10.35 -14.47 4.61
CA GLU A 76 11.02 -13.25 5.11
C GLU A 76 11.39 -13.37 6.60
N LEU A 77 10.43 -13.71 7.46
CA LEU A 77 10.63 -13.67 8.93
C LEU A 77 11.51 -14.84 9.44
N ILE A 78 11.29 -16.07 8.93
CA ILE A 78 12.08 -17.24 9.34
C ILE A 78 13.56 -17.09 8.96
N PRO A 79 13.94 -16.72 7.71
CA PRO A 79 15.33 -16.49 7.35
C PRO A 79 15.98 -15.43 8.24
N PHE A 80 15.28 -14.32 8.51
CA PHE A 80 15.78 -13.26 9.39
C PHE A 80 16.11 -13.74 10.80
N LEU A 81 15.18 -14.44 11.46
CA LEU A 81 15.40 -14.98 12.80
C LEU A 81 16.49 -16.05 12.83
N THR A 82 16.65 -16.77 11.72
CA THR A 82 17.67 -17.81 11.58
C THR A 82 19.04 -17.18 11.38
N GLU A 83 19.18 -16.12 10.59
CA GLU A 83 20.44 -15.39 10.40
C GLU A 83 20.88 -14.69 11.69
N GLU A 84 19.97 -14.03 12.41
CA GLU A 84 20.25 -13.37 13.70
C GLU A 84 20.78 -14.34 14.77
N ASN A 85 20.40 -15.62 14.73
CA ASN A 85 20.84 -16.65 15.69
C ASN A 85 21.94 -17.58 15.13
N SER A 86 22.10 -17.68 13.81
CA SER A 86 23.08 -18.57 13.15
C SER A 86 24.46 -17.94 12.96
N GLY A 87 24.69 -16.71 13.43
CA GLY A 87 26.04 -16.15 13.56
C GLY A 87 26.99 -16.93 14.49
N ARG A 88 26.52 -18.04 15.07
CA ARG A 88 27.37 -19.07 15.68
C ARG A 88 27.60 -20.19 14.68
N ASP A 89 28.48 -19.91 13.74
CA ASP A 89 29.21 -20.93 12.98
C ASP A 89 29.80 -21.92 14.00
N TYR A 90 29.20 -23.10 14.13
CA TYR A 90 29.83 -24.24 14.79
C TYR A 90 30.75 -24.90 13.75
N GLY A 91 31.90 -24.25 13.52
CA GLY A 91 33.01 -24.74 12.70
C GLY A 91 34.29 -24.80 13.51
#